data_AF-A0ABC8L1G8-F1
#
_entry.id   AF-A0ABC8L1G8-F1
#
_cell.length_a   1.000
_cell.length_b   1.000
_cell.length_c   1.000
_cell.angle_alpha   90.00
_cell.angle_beta   90.00
_cell.angle_gamma   90.00
#
_symmetry.space_group_name_H-M   'P 1'
#
loop_
_entity.id
_entity.type
_entity.pdbx_description
1 polymer ?
#
loop_
_entity_poly.entity_id
_entity_poly.type
_entity_poly.pdbx_seq_one_letter_code
_entity_poly.pdbx_strand_id
1 'polypeptide(L)'
;MSSSSALTLFFFCTSTFLYANAFNITNILNLNNEFSTFNKLLSQTQLASTINSRKPITVLALSNEVMSSFSDQSPANIKNTLSLHIVLDYIDVTKLKSLKNSVILTTLFQSSGQAKGQQGFIKANVMKNGDVLFGSAVHGAILDAKLIDSVTSQPNEISVLHISSYIPIMNAPSDTPYGSSTPLPSQPPGDDDYEYDEPPSPPSSTTKPVVAAATAATAKPPSSAKDNSTTSGVSAISTPNLAFAFVISSVWFFMTVWW
;
A
#
# COMPACT_ATOMS: atom_id res chain seq x y z
N MET A 1 54.11 -38.02 19.67
CA MET A 1 53.53 -37.98 18.30
C MET A 1 52.23 -37.20 18.40
N SER A 2 52.02 -36.16 17.60
CA SER A 2 50.85 -35.27 17.71
C SER A 2 50.01 -35.34 16.43
N SER A 3 48.81 -35.90 16.53
CA SER A 3 47.84 -35.87 15.43
C SER A 3 46.91 -34.67 15.62
N SER A 4 47.27 -33.55 15.01
CA SER A 4 46.41 -32.36 14.96
C SER A 4 45.27 -32.58 13.98
N SER A 5 44.17 -33.17 14.45
CA SER A 5 42.94 -33.35 13.67
C SER A 5 42.39 -31.99 13.23
N ALA A 6 42.51 -31.67 11.95
CA ALA A 6 42.01 -30.43 11.37
C ALA A 6 40.47 -30.43 11.37
N LEU A 7 39.86 -29.84 12.40
CA LEU A 7 38.42 -29.66 12.50
C LEU A 7 37.98 -28.52 11.57
N THR A 8 37.94 -28.79 10.27
CA THR A 8 37.51 -27.84 9.24
C THR A 8 36.02 -27.51 9.43
N LEU A 9 35.75 -26.47 10.21
CA LEU A 9 34.40 -25.97 10.46
C LEU A 9 33.84 -25.34 9.18
N PHE A 10 33.29 -26.19 8.31
CA PHE A 10 32.67 -25.78 7.05
C PHE A 10 31.38 -25.02 7.37
N PHE A 11 31.50 -23.69 7.49
CA PHE A 11 30.40 -22.80 7.84
C PHE A 11 29.42 -22.73 6.67
N PHE A 12 28.50 -23.71 6.61
CA PHE A 12 27.38 -23.76 5.68
C PHE A 12 26.42 -22.61 5.99
N CYS A 13 26.79 -21.41 5.53
CA CYS A 13 25.91 -20.25 5.47
C CYS A 13 24.87 -20.50 4.38
N THR A 14 23.91 -21.38 4.67
CA THR A 14 22.71 -21.57 3.86
C THR A 14 21.85 -20.32 3.97
N SER A 15 22.27 -19.29 3.23
CA SER A 15 21.52 -18.05 3.06
C SER A 15 20.24 -18.38 2.31
N THR A 16 19.21 -18.77 3.06
CA THR A 16 17.86 -18.96 2.57
C THR A 16 17.33 -17.61 2.13
N PHE A 17 17.63 -17.24 0.88
CA PHE A 17 16.92 -16.20 0.17
C PHE A 17 15.46 -16.62 0.13
N LEU A 18 14.70 -16.12 1.09
CA LEU A 18 13.25 -16.17 1.06
C LEU A 18 12.83 -15.45 -0.21
N TYR A 19 12.37 -16.21 -1.20
CA TYR A 19 11.73 -15.67 -2.39
C TYR A 19 10.42 -15.00 -1.97
N ALA A 20 10.55 -13.75 -1.50
CA ALA A 20 9.44 -12.87 -1.20
C ALA A 20 8.76 -12.54 -2.53
N ASN A 21 7.77 -13.36 -2.89
CA ASN A 21 6.94 -13.14 -4.06
C ASN A 21 6.32 -11.74 -3.94
N ALA A 22 6.80 -10.80 -4.74
CA ALA A 22 6.21 -9.47 -4.81
C ALA A 22 4.85 -9.60 -5.50
N PHE A 23 3.77 -9.45 -4.74
CA PHE A 23 2.44 -9.35 -5.32
C PHE A 23 2.35 -8.13 -6.25
N ASN A 24 1.41 -8.19 -7.20
CA ASN A 24 1.03 -7.04 -7.99
C ASN A 24 -0.50 -6.96 -8.03
N ILE A 25 -1.07 -5.89 -7.46
CA ILE A 25 -2.52 -5.67 -7.43
C ILE A 25 -3.13 -5.65 -8.83
N THR A 26 -2.43 -5.13 -9.84
CA THR A 26 -2.95 -5.09 -11.20
C THR A 26 -3.06 -6.48 -11.82
N ASN A 27 -2.19 -7.40 -11.41
CA ASN A 27 -2.21 -8.78 -11.89
C ASN A 27 -3.28 -9.59 -11.13
N ILE A 28 -3.41 -9.38 -9.81
CA ILE A 28 -4.45 -10.00 -8.99
C ILE A 28 -5.86 -9.62 -9.50
N LEU A 29 -6.11 -8.33 -9.70
CA LEU A 29 -7.42 -7.85 -10.18
C LEU A 29 -7.70 -8.21 -11.64
N ASN A 30 -6.66 -8.43 -12.47
CA ASN A 30 -6.84 -8.88 -13.86
C ASN A 30 -7.27 -10.36 -13.99
N LEU A 31 -7.28 -11.15 -12.91
CA LEU A 31 -7.83 -12.50 -12.94
C LEU A 31 -9.36 -12.49 -13.10
N ASN A 32 -10.04 -11.46 -12.57
CA ASN A 32 -11.50 -11.32 -12.62
C ASN A 32 -11.90 -10.02 -13.34
N ASN A 33 -12.50 -10.14 -14.52
CA ASN A 33 -12.92 -8.99 -15.35
C ASN A 33 -13.91 -8.04 -14.65
N GLU A 34 -14.59 -8.49 -13.59
CA GLU A 34 -15.52 -7.70 -12.76
C GLU A 34 -14.85 -6.50 -12.07
N PHE A 35 -13.53 -6.53 -11.84
CA PHE A 35 -12.77 -5.43 -11.22
C PHE A 35 -11.98 -4.58 -12.22
N SER A 36 -12.15 -4.79 -13.52
CA SER A 36 -11.31 -4.15 -14.55
C SER A 36 -11.39 -2.61 -14.54
N THR A 37 -12.54 -2.02 -14.23
CA THR A 37 -12.70 -0.55 -14.10
C THR A 37 -11.97 -0.02 -12.86
N PHE A 38 -12.09 -0.72 -11.73
CA PHE A 38 -11.38 -0.39 -10.48
C PHE A 38 -9.86 -0.50 -10.67
N ASN A 39 -9.38 -1.58 -11.30
CA ASN A 39 -7.96 -1.80 -11.62
C ASN A 39 -7.37 -0.71 -12.55
N LYS A 40 -8.13 -0.35 -13.60
CA LYS A 40 -7.78 0.76 -14.50
C LYS A 40 -7.62 2.08 -13.73
N LEU A 41 -8.57 2.41 -12.84
CA LEU A 41 -8.53 3.65 -12.08
C LEU A 41 -7.45 3.65 -10.98
N LEU A 42 -7.16 2.53 -10.32
CA LEU A 42 -5.99 2.38 -9.45
C LEU A 42 -4.68 2.64 -10.22
N SER A 43 -4.60 2.20 -11.47
CA SER A 43 -3.44 2.43 -12.34
C SER A 43 -3.33 3.90 -12.75
N GLN A 44 -4.42 4.51 -13.24
CA GLN A 44 -4.45 5.91 -13.67
C GLN A 44 -4.21 6.91 -12.52
N THR A 45 -4.61 6.58 -11.30
CA THR A 45 -4.38 7.41 -10.10
C THR A 45 -3.02 7.17 -9.44
N GLN A 46 -2.20 6.26 -9.99
CA GLN A 46 -0.93 5.74 -9.45
C GLN A 46 -1.04 4.94 -8.14
N LEU A 47 -2.26 4.73 -7.61
CA LEU A 47 -2.47 3.95 -6.39
C LEU A 47 -2.02 2.49 -6.52
N ALA A 48 -2.07 1.91 -7.72
CA ALA A 48 -1.52 0.58 -7.98
C ALA A 48 -0.01 0.47 -7.61
N SER A 49 0.78 1.50 -7.92
CA SER A 49 2.20 1.56 -7.53
C SER A 49 2.37 1.74 -6.02
N THR A 50 1.52 2.55 -5.38
CA THR A 50 1.49 2.75 -3.94
C THR A 50 1.10 1.47 -3.16
N ILE A 51 0.20 0.65 -3.71
CA ILE A 51 -0.17 -0.66 -3.14
C ILE A 51 1.01 -1.64 -3.27
N ASN A 52 1.57 -1.79 -4.48
CA ASN A 52 2.66 -2.73 -4.76
C ASN A 52 3.98 -2.45 -4.03
N SER A 53 4.14 -1.24 -3.47
CA SER A 53 5.32 -0.81 -2.71
C SER A 53 5.13 -0.87 -1.19
N ARG A 54 3.99 -1.37 -0.69
CA ARG A 54 3.66 -1.43 0.74
C ARG A 54 3.28 -2.83 1.18
N LYS A 55 3.85 -3.29 2.30
CA LYS A 55 3.40 -4.48 3.04
C LYS A 55 3.37 -4.13 4.53
N PRO A 56 2.35 -4.55 5.30
CA PRO A 56 1.09 -5.14 4.85
C PRO A 56 0.19 -4.15 4.11
N ILE A 57 -0.82 -4.67 3.39
CA ILE A 57 -1.90 -3.86 2.79
C ILE A 57 -3.20 -4.68 2.70
N THR A 58 -4.37 -4.03 2.79
CA THR A 58 -5.65 -4.62 2.39
C THR A 58 -6.37 -3.70 1.41
N VAL A 59 -6.87 -4.24 0.30
CA VAL A 59 -7.60 -3.50 -0.74
C VAL A 59 -9.07 -3.94 -0.73
N LEU A 60 -9.97 -2.98 -0.56
CA LEU A 60 -11.41 -3.19 -0.71
C LEU A 60 -11.77 -2.98 -2.19
N ALA A 61 -11.98 -4.07 -2.91
CA ALA A 61 -12.27 -4.08 -4.33
C ALA A 61 -13.75 -3.80 -4.61
N LEU A 62 -13.99 -3.01 -5.66
CA LEU A 62 -15.32 -2.58 -6.11
C LEU A 62 -15.57 -3.11 -7.53
N SER A 63 -16.73 -3.74 -7.74
CA SER A 63 -17.12 -4.25 -9.07
C SER A 63 -17.36 -3.10 -10.07
N ASN A 64 -17.31 -3.42 -11.37
CA ASN A 64 -17.63 -2.49 -12.45
C ASN A 64 -19.00 -1.82 -12.28
N GLU A 65 -19.97 -2.52 -11.70
CA GLU A 65 -21.32 -1.99 -11.42
C GLU A 65 -21.26 -0.85 -10.40
N VAL A 66 -20.58 -1.06 -9.27
CA VAL A 66 -20.38 0.01 -8.26
C VAL A 66 -19.55 1.15 -8.84
N MET A 67 -18.51 0.84 -9.62
CA MET A 67 -17.63 1.83 -10.24
C MET A 67 -18.30 2.67 -11.34
N SER A 68 -19.46 2.24 -11.88
CA SER A 68 -20.21 3.03 -12.86
C SER A 68 -20.64 4.40 -12.32
N SER A 69 -20.89 4.50 -11.00
CA SER A 69 -21.27 5.73 -10.30
C SER A 69 -20.18 6.81 -10.24
N PHE A 70 -18.96 6.52 -10.71
CA PHE A 70 -17.81 7.42 -10.70
C PHE A 70 -17.55 8.13 -12.04
N SER A 71 -18.39 7.93 -13.07
CA SER A 71 -18.18 8.51 -14.42
C SER A 71 -17.95 10.01 -14.43
N ASP A 72 -18.69 10.73 -13.57
CA ASP A 72 -18.78 12.19 -13.57
C ASP A 72 -17.90 12.83 -12.47
N GLN A 73 -17.12 12.01 -11.74
CA GLN A 73 -16.28 12.46 -10.64
C GLN A 73 -14.94 13.02 -11.12
N SER A 74 -14.42 14.04 -10.42
CA SER A 74 -13.10 14.58 -10.73
C SER A 74 -12.00 13.52 -10.49
N PRO A 75 -10.88 13.54 -11.25
CA PRO A 75 -9.77 12.61 -11.01
C PRO A 75 -9.19 12.69 -9.59
N ALA A 76 -9.29 13.86 -8.94
CA ALA A 76 -8.92 14.04 -7.54
C ALA A 76 -9.92 13.37 -6.58
N ASN A 77 -11.23 13.50 -6.83
CA ASN A 77 -12.27 12.82 -6.05
C ASN A 77 -12.11 11.30 -6.16
N ILE A 78 -11.92 10.78 -7.39
CA ILE A 78 -11.68 9.36 -7.65
C ILE A 78 -10.44 8.88 -6.90
N LYS A 79 -9.30 9.59 -7.00
CA LYS A 79 -8.08 9.22 -6.26
C LYS A 79 -8.29 9.22 -4.74
N ASN A 80 -8.99 10.21 -4.20
CA ASN A 80 -9.26 10.29 -2.76
C ASN A 80 -10.15 9.13 -2.29
N THR A 81 -11.27 8.87 -2.98
CA THR A 81 -12.18 7.77 -2.61
C THR A 81 -11.50 6.41 -2.77
N LEU A 82 -10.75 6.16 -3.85
CA LEU A 82 -9.97 4.93 -3.98
C LEU A 82 -8.89 4.80 -2.90
N SER A 83 -8.31 5.92 -2.43
CA SER A 83 -7.36 5.91 -1.29
C SER A 83 -8.03 5.54 0.04
N LEU A 84 -9.33 5.80 0.20
CA LEU A 84 -10.11 5.35 1.37
C LEU A 84 -10.42 3.85 1.32
N HIS A 85 -10.37 3.22 0.14
CA HIS A 85 -10.59 1.78 -0.04
C HIS A 85 -9.32 0.94 0.16
N ILE A 86 -8.20 1.56 0.51
CA ILE A 86 -6.90 0.89 0.68
C ILE A 86 -6.44 1.05 2.13
N VAL A 87 -6.53 -0.02 2.90
CA VAL A 87 -6.19 -0.14 4.33
C VAL A 87 -4.70 -0.45 4.52
N LEU A 88 -4.09 0.18 5.52
CA LEU A 88 -2.66 0.11 5.84
C LEU A 88 -2.28 -1.02 6.83
N ASP A 89 -3.11 -2.06 6.92
CA ASP A 89 -2.90 -3.26 7.74
C ASP A 89 -3.42 -4.48 6.98
N TYR A 90 -2.90 -5.68 7.27
CA TYR A 90 -3.35 -6.94 6.69
C TYR A 90 -4.58 -7.41 7.45
N ILE A 91 -5.76 -7.21 6.86
CA ILE A 91 -7.06 -7.63 7.36
C ILE A 91 -7.70 -8.52 6.29
N ASP A 92 -7.96 -9.79 6.63
CA ASP A 92 -8.64 -10.77 5.77
C ASP A 92 -9.99 -11.21 6.38
N VAL A 93 -10.73 -12.07 5.67
CA VAL A 93 -12.04 -12.57 6.11
C VAL A 93 -11.96 -13.31 7.45
N THR A 94 -10.85 -14.01 7.72
CA THR A 94 -10.62 -14.74 8.96
C THR A 94 -10.46 -13.79 10.14
N LYS A 95 -9.58 -12.77 10.00
CA LYS A 95 -9.41 -11.70 10.99
C LYS A 95 -10.73 -10.96 11.21
N LEU A 96 -11.44 -10.57 10.16
CA LEU A 96 -12.72 -9.87 10.25
C LEU A 96 -13.77 -10.68 11.04
N LYS A 97 -13.97 -11.97 10.70
CA LYS A 97 -14.93 -12.83 11.41
C LYS A 97 -14.50 -13.20 12.83
N SER A 98 -13.23 -12.97 13.21
CA SER A 98 -12.75 -13.12 14.59
C SER A 98 -12.99 -11.89 15.47
N LEU A 99 -13.42 -10.75 14.91
CA LEU A 99 -13.71 -9.53 15.67
C LEU A 99 -14.93 -9.72 16.57
N LYS A 100 -14.80 -9.34 17.85
CA LYS A 100 -15.90 -9.40 18.83
C LYS A 100 -16.96 -8.30 18.65
N ASN A 101 -16.62 -7.21 17.95
CA ASN A 101 -17.46 -6.01 17.78
C ASN A 101 -17.10 -5.33 16.43
N SER A 102 -16.37 -4.22 16.48
CA SER A 102 -15.89 -3.47 15.33
C SER A 102 -14.42 -3.06 15.48
N VAL A 103 -13.74 -2.83 14.36
CA VAL A 103 -12.39 -2.27 14.28
C VAL A 103 -12.43 -0.99 13.44
N ILE A 104 -11.57 -0.03 13.77
CA ILE A 104 -11.33 1.17 12.95
C ILE A 104 -9.98 0.97 12.25
N LEU A 105 -9.94 1.20 10.94
CA LEU A 105 -8.80 0.90 10.08
C LEU A 105 -8.30 2.18 9.40
N THR A 106 -6.98 2.39 9.47
CA THR A 106 -6.31 3.53 8.82
C THR A 106 -6.10 3.25 7.34
N THR A 107 -6.39 4.22 6.47
CA THR A 107 -6.31 4.06 5.02
C THR A 107 -5.24 4.94 4.38
N LEU A 108 -4.94 4.71 3.10
CA LEU A 108 -4.06 5.60 2.33
C LEU A 108 -4.56 7.05 2.33
N PHE A 109 -5.88 7.29 2.35
CA PHE A 109 -6.45 8.63 2.39
C PHE A 109 -6.16 9.37 3.71
N GLN A 110 -5.99 8.65 4.84
CA GLN A 110 -5.46 9.28 6.05
C GLN A 110 -3.98 9.62 5.89
N SER A 111 -3.18 8.69 5.36
CA SER A 111 -1.73 8.86 5.24
C SER A 111 -1.29 9.89 4.18
N SER A 112 -2.19 10.33 3.29
CA SER A 112 -1.90 11.40 2.33
C SER A 112 -1.93 12.80 2.95
N GLY A 113 -2.42 12.94 4.19
CA GLY A 113 -2.59 14.23 4.87
C GLY A 113 -3.74 15.09 4.33
N GLN A 114 -4.53 14.58 3.37
CA GLN A 114 -5.67 15.30 2.80
C GLN A 114 -6.97 15.10 3.59
N ALA A 115 -7.08 14.01 4.35
CA ALA A 115 -8.21 13.74 5.23
C ALA A 115 -8.19 14.61 6.50
N LYS A 116 -9.36 15.11 6.91
CA LYS A 116 -9.56 15.85 8.16
C LYS A 116 -10.23 14.96 9.22
N GLY A 117 -9.66 14.91 10.42
CA GLY A 117 -10.21 14.13 11.54
C GLY A 117 -10.32 12.65 11.18
N GLN A 118 -11.55 12.10 11.21
CA GLN A 118 -11.83 10.69 10.94
C GLN A 118 -12.11 10.37 9.44
N GLN A 119 -11.94 11.33 8.53
CA GLN A 119 -12.22 11.15 7.09
C GLN A 119 -11.44 10.03 6.40
N GLY A 120 -10.20 9.78 6.80
CA GLY A 120 -9.34 8.76 6.21
C GLY A 120 -9.40 7.42 6.92
N PHE A 121 -10.37 7.21 7.81
CA PHE A 121 -10.56 5.97 8.53
C PHE A 121 -11.89 5.32 8.13
N ILE A 122 -11.87 4.00 8.01
CA ILE A 122 -13.07 3.19 7.83
C ILE A 122 -13.34 2.36 9.09
N LYS A 123 -14.59 1.99 9.32
CA LYS A 123 -15.00 1.04 10.35
C LYS A 123 -15.44 -0.25 9.69
N ALA A 124 -14.99 -1.39 10.22
CA ALA A 124 -15.54 -2.71 9.90
C ALA A 124 -16.22 -3.29 11.14
N ASN A 125 -17.39 -3.93 10.99
CA ASN A 125 -18.21 -4.45 12.09
C ASN A 125 -18.75 -5.84 11.74
N VAL A 126 -18.74 -6.77 12.71
CA VAL A 126 -19.37 -8.09 12.57
C VAL A 126 -20.81 -8.01 13.11
N MET A 127 -21.76 -8.12 12.19
CA MET A 127 -23.18 -8.11 12.49
C MET A 127 -23.63 -9.42 13.15
N LYS A 128 -24.74 -9.39 13.87
CA LYS A 128 -25.26 -10.54 14.64
C LYS A 128 -25.58 -11.79 13.80
N ASN A 129 -25.70 -11.65 12.49
CA ASN A 129 -25.90 -12.74 11.52
C ASN A 129 -24.60 -13.29 10.92
N GLY A 130 -23.43 -12.77 11.33
CA GLY A 130 -22.12 -13.16 10.80
C GLY A 130 -21.67 -12.41 9.53
N ASP A 131 -22.47 -11.48 9.03
CA ASP A 131 -22.05 -10.56 7.97
C ASP A 131 -21.01 -9.55 8.49
N VAL A 132 -20.09 -9.16 7.61
CA VAL A 132 -19.16 -8.04 7.88
C VAL A 132 -19.62 -6.84 7.07
N LEU A 133 -19.86 -5.72 7.74
CA LEU A 133 -20.19 -4.43 7.10
C LEU A 133 -19.06 -3.43 7.32
N PHE A 134 -18.76 -2.67 6.26
CA PHE A 134 -17.83 -1.55 6.26
C PHE A 134 -18.58 -0.22 6.08
N GLY A 135 -17.91 0.87 6.45
CA GLY A 135 -18.38 2.24 6.21
C GLY A 135 -17.37 3.25 6.75
N SER A 136 -17.71 4.53 6.73
CA SER A 136 -16.83 5.58 7.29
C SER A 136 -16.69 5.42 8.82
N ALA A 137 -15.53 5.78 9.37
CA ALA A 137 -15.35 5.84 10.83
C ALA A 137 -15.96 7.09 11.48
N VAL A 138 -16.33 8.11 10.68
CA VAL A 138 -16.93 9.37 11.14
C VAL A 138 -18.15 9.11 12.04
N HIS A 139 -18.30 9.90 13.10
CA HIS A 139 -19.40 9.71 14.05
C HIS A 139 -20.76 9.89 13.37
N GLY A 140 -21.69 8.95 13.61
CA GLY A 140 -23.00 8.90 12.95
C GLY A 140 -23.00 8.29 11.54
N ALA A 141 -21.85 7.87 11.01
CA ALA A 141 -21.78 7.18 9.71
C ALA A 141 -22.53 5.84 9.71
N ILE A 142 -23.13 5.53 8.57
CA ILE A 142 -23.80 4.25 8.28
C ILE A 142 -22.73 3.21 7.88
N LEU A 143 -23.00 1.93 8.15
CA LEU A 143 -22.25 0.80 7.60
C LEU A 143 -23.14 0.09 6.58
N ASP A 144 -22.86 0.30 5.30
CA ASP A 144 -23.69 -0.10 4.15
C ASP A 144 -22.95 -1.01 3.17
N ALA A 145 -21.62 -0.87 3.05
CA ALA A 145 -20.78 -1.71 2.21
C ALA A 145 -20.56 -3.11 2.83
N LYS A 146 -21.29 -4.12 2.37
CA LYS A 146 -21.17 -5.50 2.84
C LYS A 146 -19.97 -6.22 2.19
N LEU A 147 -19.24 -7.00 2.99
CA LEU A 147 -18.28 -8.00 2.51
C LEU A 147 -19.00 -9.09 1.70
N ILE A 148 -18.61 -9.26 0.44
CA ILE A 148 -19.11 -10.33 -0.45
C ILE A 148 -18.17 -11.54 -0.34
N ASP A 149 -16.90 -11.37 -0.71
CA ASP A 149 -15.92 -12.46 -0.84
C ASP A 149 -14.46 -12.00 -0.61
N SER A 150 -13.52 -12.92 -0.83
CA SER A 150 -12.08 -12.69 -0.80
C SER A 150 -11.46 -13.06 -2.16
N VAL A 151 -11.20 -12.04 -2.98
CA VAL A 151 -10.50 -12.15 -4.27
C VAL A 151 -9.08 -12.71 -4.10
N THR A 152 -8.39 -12.37 -3.00
CA THR A 152 -7.05 -12.90 -2.68
C THR A 152 -6.73 -12.70 -1.20
N SER A 153 -6.03 -13.68 -0.60
CA SER A 153 -5.39 -13.49 0.71
C SER A 153 -3.99 -14.12 0.71
N GLN A 154 -2.97 -13.29 0.93
CA GLN A 154 -1.56 -13.70 1.07
C GLN A 154 -1.11 -13.28 2.48
N PRO A 155 -0.95 -14.25 3.42
CA PRO A 155 -0.80 -13.96 4.84
C PRO A 155 0.27 -12.93 5.19
N ASN A 156 -0.15 -11.87 5.88
CA ASN A 156 0.66 -10.72 6.32
C ASN A 156 1.24 -9.85 5.19
N GLU A 157 0.89 -10.09 3.93
CA GLU A 157 1.35 -9.30 2.79
C GLU A 157 0.23 -8.48 2.16
N ILE A 158 -0.78 -9.15 1.59
CA ILE A 158 -1.93 -8.51 0.93
C ILE A 158 -3.22 -9.30 1.15
N SER A 159 -4.31 -8.61 1.45
CA SER A 159 -5.66 -9.13 1.22
C SER A 159 -6.41 -8.25 0.23
N VAL A 160 -7.24 -8.87 -0.62
CA VAL A 160 -8.15 -8.19 -1.55
C VAL A 160 -9.54 -8.72 -1.29
N LEU A 161 -10.42 -7.85 -0.80
CA LEU A 161 -11.77 -8.19 -0.32
C LEU A 161 -12.81 -7.49 -1.18
N HIS A 162 -13.79 -8.22 -1.69
CA HIS A 162 -14.87 -7.66 -2.49
C HIS A 162 -15.96 -7.08 -1.57
N ILE A 163 -16.34 -5.81 -1.79
CA ILE A 163 -17.42 -5.16 -1.05
C ILE A 163 -18.55 -4.67 -1.99
N SER A 164 -19.79 -4.72 -1.50
CA SER A 164 -21.01 -4.47 -2.30
C SER A 164 -21.22 -3.02 -2.73
N SER A 165 -20.51 -2.08 -2.13
CA SER A 165 -20.79 -0.63 -2.24
C SER A 165 -19.52 0.14 -1.92
N TYR A 166 -19.36 1.33 -2.51
CA TYR A 166 -18.22 2.18 -2.19
C TYR A 166 -18.47 2.93 -0.87
N ILE A 167 -17.42 3.15 -0.08
CA ILE A 167 -17.47 3.95 1.14
C ILE A 167 -17.28 5.43 0.76
N PRO A 168 -18.25 6.33 1.04
CA PRO A 168 -18.10 7.76 0.75
C PRO A 168 -17.17 8.46 1.75
N ILE A 169 -16.44 9.47 1.27
CA ILE A 169 -15.72 10.40 2.15
C ILE A 169 -16.74 11.33 2.82
N MET A 170 -17.02 11.08 4.10
CA MET A 170 -17.97 11.87 4.88
C MET A 170 -17.28 13.06 5.57
N ASN A 171 -17.88 14.25 5.49
CA ASN A 171 -17.55 15.32 6.43
C ASN A 171 -18.09 14.97 7.82
N ALA A 172 -17.36 15.31 8.88
CA ALA A 172 -17.93 15.29 10.22
C ALA A 172 -19.06 16.32 10.30
N PRO A 173 -20.16 16.06 11.05
CA PRO A 173 -21.17 17.08 11.31
C PRO A 173 -20.53 18.26 12.02
N SER A 174 -20.79 19.47 11.54
CA SER A 174 -20.18 20.72 12.04
C SER A 174 -20.64 21.11 13.45
N ASP A 175 -21.64 20.40 14.00
CA ASP A 175 -22.33 20.73 15.24
C ASP A 175 -21.59 20.28 16.52
N THR A 176 -20.26 20.33 16.48
CA THR A 176 -19.45 20.47 17.69
C THR A 176 -18.48 21.63 17.51
N PRO A 177 -18.43 22.60 18.44
CA PRO A 177 -17.26 23.44 18.58
C PRO A 177 -16.13 22.54 19.11
N TYR A 178 -15.43 21.87 18.20
CA TYR A 178 -14.06 21.46 18.44
C TYR A 178 -13.33 22.72 18.88
N GLY A 179 -13.05 22.82 20.18
CA GLY A 179 -12.54 24.04 20.77
C GLY A 179 -11.31 24.46 19.99
N SER A 180 -11.39 25.61 19.31
CA SER A 180 -10.23 26.18 18.64
C SER A 180 -9.13 26.23 19.70
N SER A 181 -8.03 25.50 19.44
CA SER A 181 -6.84 25.55 20.27
C SER A 181 -6.53 27.03 20.48
N THR A 182 -6.70 27.49 21.71
CA THR A 182 -6.64 28.93 22.02
C THR A 182 -5.30 29.42 21.49
N PRO A 183 -5.25 30.50 20.67
CA PRO A 183 -3.97 31.05 20.27
C PRO A 183 -3.16 31.27 21.54
N LEU A 184 -1.98 30.66 21.61
CA LEU A 184 -1.09 30.83 22.75
C LEU A 184 -0.92 32.35 22.95
N PRO A 185 -1.18 32.90 24.15
CA PRO A 185 -1.16 34.36 24.33
C PRO A 185 0.12 34.92 23.76
N SER A 186 -0.01 35.93 22.88
CA SER A 186 1.13 36.51 22.17
C SER A 186 2.20 36.89 23.18
N GLN A 187 3.33 36.17 23.15
CA GLN A 187 4.44 36.47 24.03
C GLN A 187 4.84 37.93 23.78
N PRO A 188 4.88 38.79 24.82
CA PRO A 188 5.36 40.15 24.63
C PRO A 188 6.79 40.12 24.09
N PRO A 189 7.25 41.16 23.39
CA PRO A 189 8.67 41.37 23.16
C PRO A 189 9.37 41.28 24.52
N GLY A 190 10.25 40.31 24.66
CA GLY A 190 11.09 40.21 25.85
C GLY A 190 12.32 41.07 25.59
N ASP A 191 12.44 42.18 26.31
CA ASP A 191 13.67 42.96 26.34
C ASP A 191 14.79 42.07 26.92
N ASP A 192 15.77 41.70 26.09
CA ASP A 192 16.80 40.72 26.39
C ASP A 192 18.03 41.31 27.12
N ASP A 193 17.76 42.24 28.06
CA ASP A 193 18.72 42.67 29.09
C ASP A 193 18.82 41.60 30.21
N TYR A 194 19.53 40.51 29.90
CA TYR A 194 20.07 39.60 30.91
C TYR A 194 21.57 39.43 30.73
N GLU A 195 22.33 40.26 31.46
CA GLU A 195 23.78 40.19 31.59
C GLU A 195 24.19 38.84 32.22
N TYR A 196 24.77 37.95 31.42
CA TYR A 196 25.31 36.66 31.87
C TYR A 196 26.80 36.80 32.16
N ASP A 197 27.19 36.61 33.42
CA ASP A 197 28.59 36.52 33.84
C ASP A 197 29.35 35.43 33.05
N GLU A 198 30.53 35.79 32.52
CA GLU A 198 31.31 34.90 31.65
C GLU A 198 32.00 33.77 32.46
N PRO A 199 31.76 32.48 32.14
CA PRO A 199 32.46 31.37 32.79
C PRO A 199 33.93 31.30 32.31
N PRO A 200 34.92 31.18 33.21
CA PRO A 200 36.33 31.32 32.86
C PRO A 200 36.86 30.18 31.97
N SER A 201 37.59 30.55 30.91
CA SER A 201 38.12 29.62 29.90
C SER A 201 39.39 28.86 30.32
N PRO A 202 39.50 27.54 30.05
CA PRO A 202 40.77 26.80 30.06
C PRO A 202 41.61 27.05 28.77
N PRO A 203 42.93 26.77 28.77
CA PRO A 203 43.90 27.38 27.85
C PRO A 203 44.05 26.72 26.46
N SER A 204 44.69 27.44 25.54
CA SER A 204 44.77 27.12 24.10
C SER A 204 46.08 26.44 23.65
N SER A 205 45.97 25.60 22.60
CA SER A 205 47.05 25.17 21.68
C SER A 205 48.16 24.27 22.29
N THR A 206 49.03 23.56 21.56
CA THR A 206 49.30 23.39 20.10
C THR A 206 49.39 21.89 19.77
N THR A 207 49.28 21.42 18.51
CA THR A 207 50.43 21.24 17.59
C THR A 207 49.97 20.80 16.19
N LYS A 208 50.59 21.37 15.14
CA LYS A 208 50.50 20.95 13.73
C LYS A 208 51.82 20.23 13.36
N PRO A 209 51.80 19.16 12.55
CA PRO A 209 51.92 19.27 11.08
C PRO A 209 50.76 18.49 10.40
N VAL A 210 50.70 18.16 9.10
CA VAL A 210 51.64 18.26 7.97
C VAL A 210 50.93 18.90 6.74
N VAL A 211 51.32 18.54 5.50
CA VAL A 211 50.88 19.12 4.21
C VAL A 211 50.96 18.05 3.12
N ALA A 212 49.90 17.86 2.32
CA ALA A 212 49.88 17.40 0.92
C ALA A 212 48.42 17.13 0.48
N ALA A 213 47.99 17.30 -0.77
CA ALA A 213 48.43 18.19 -1.84
C ALA A 213 47.21 18.38 -2.78
N ALA A 214 47.09 19.51 -3.46
CA ALA A 214 45.93 19.81 -4.30
C ALA A 214 46.17 19.49 -5.78
N THR A 215 45.16 18.97 -6.47
CA THR A 215 44.89 19.34 -7.87
C THR A 215 43.40 19.22 -8.16
N ALA A 216 42.84 20.24 -8.83
CA ALA A 216 41.53 20.17 -9.44
C ALA A 216 41.70 20.24 -10.97
N ALA A 217 40.91 19.49 -11.73
CA ALA A 217 40.83 19.62 -13.18
C ALA A 217 39.45 19.21 -13.69
N THR A 218 38.78 20.13 -14.38
CA THR A 218 37.55 19.90 -15.14
C THR A 218 37.85 19.41 -16.55
N ALA A 219 37.07 18.47 -17.08
CA ALA A 219 36.91 18.29 -18.53
C ALA A 219 35.53 17.74 -18.88
N LYS A 220 34.98 18.17 -20.03
CA LYS A 220 33.75 17.66 -20.64
C LYS A 220 34.12 16.77 -21.88
N PRO A 221 33.19 16.34 -22.76
CA PRO A 221 33.23 15.01 -23.36
C PRO A 221 34.02 14.97 -24.69
N PRO A 222 34.00 13.82 -25.37
CA PRO A 222 33.86 13.83 -26.83
C PRO A 222 32.65 13.01 -27.34
N SER A 223 31.96 13.58 -28.31
CA SER A 223 31.27 12.87 -29.40
C SER A 223 32.35 12.45 -30.44
N SER A 224 32.22 11.48 -31.35
CA SER A 224 31.03 11.08 -32.11
C SER A 224 31.12 9.66 -32.70
N ALA A 225 29.93 9.08 -32.92
CA ALA A 225 29.46 8.27 -34.06
C ALA A 225 30.45 7.64 -35.09
N LYS A 226 30.08 6.44 -35.59
CA LYS A 226 29.49 6.35 -36.96
C LYS A 226 28.59 5.11 -37.20
N ASP A 227 27.57 5.34 -38.03
CA ASP A 227 26.64 4.52 -38.83
C ASP A 227 27.06 3.05 -39.16
N ASN A 228 26.18 2.11 -39.56
CA ASN A 228 24.84 2.19 -40.20
C ASN A 228 24.09 0.80 -39.99
N SER A 229 22.99 0.34 -40.61
CA SER A 229 22.05 0.76 -41.68
C SER A 229 20.76 -0.10 -41.73
N THR A 230 19.67 0.40 -42.36
CA THR A 230 18.84 -0.23 -43.44
C THR A 230 18.37 -1.71 -43.32
N THR A 231 17.10 -2.12 -43.57
CA THR A 231 15.83 -1.43 -43.96
C THR A 231 14.61 -2.38 -43.84
N SER A 232 13.40 -1.80 -43.79
CA SER A 232 12.03 -2.33 -44.03
C SER A 232 11.75 -3.83 -44.29
N GLY A 233 10.66 -4.32 -43.68
CA GLY A 233 9.96 -5.54 -44.13
C GLY A 233 8.53 -5.66 -43.56
N VAL A 234 7.50 -5.53 -44.41
CA VAL A 234 6.10 -5.85 -44.07
C VAL A 234 5.79 -7.28 -44.49
N SER A 235 5.26 -8.09 -43.56
CA SER A 235 4.39 -9.24 -43.87
C SER A 235 3.57 -9.63 -42.64
N ALA A 236 2.33 -10.04 -42.87
CA ALA A 236 1.52 -10.79 -41.90
C ALA A 236 1.61 -12.29 -42.22
N ILE A 237 1.18 -13.17 -41.29
CA ILE A 237 0.36 -14.39 -41.54
C ILE A 237 0.24 -15.27 -40.27
N SER A 238 -0.87 -16.01 -40.19
CA SER A 238 -1.18 -17.13 -39.28
C SER A 238 -1.38 -16.88 -37.79
N THR A 239 -2.64 -17.01 -37.38
CA THR A 239 -3.01 -17.78 -36.19
C THR A 239 -2.60 -19.25 -36.33
N PRO A 240 -2.54 -19.99 -35.22
CA PRO A 240 -3.24 -21.28 -35.21
C PRO A 240 -4.32 -21.34 -34.12
N ASN A 241 -5.42 -22.02 -34.46
CA ASN A 241 -6.52 -22.32 -33.55
C ASN A 241 -6.13 -23.48 -32.61
N LEU A 242 -6.26 -23.29 -31.30
CA LEU A 242 -6.05 -24.36 -30.29
C LEU A 242 -7.36 -24.64 -29.55
N ALA A 243 -8.13 -25.57 -30.09
CA ALA A 243 -9.31 -26.12 -29.42
C ALA A 243 -8.88 -27.03 -28.26
N PHE A 244 -9.07 -26.56 -27.02
CA PHE A 244 -8.86 -27.39 -25.84
C PHE A 244 -10.05 -28.33 -25.64
N ALA A 245 -9.83 -29.62 -25.86
CA ALA A 245 -10.83 -30.66 -25.61
C ALA A 245 -11.02 -30.88 -24.10
N PHE A 246 -12.25 -30.72 -23.62
CA PHE A 246 -12.62 -31.01 -22.24
C PHE A 246 -12.67 -32.53 -21.99
N VAL A 247 -11.57 -33.10 -21.48
CA VAL A 247 -11.56 -34.46 -20.94
C VAL A 247 -12.11 -34.41 -19.51
N ILE A 248 -13.43 -34.52 -19.38
CA ILE A 248 -14.10 -34.69 -18.09
C ILE A 248 -14.01 -36.18 -17.70
N SER A 249 -13.08 -36.51 -16.80
CA SER A 249 -13.01 -37.84 -16.18
C SER A 249 -13.69 -37.81 -14.81
N SER A 250 -14.80 -38.54 -14.68
CA SER A 250 -15.65 -38.51 -13.49
C SER A 250 -15.04 -39.26 -12.30
N VAL A 251 -14.98 -38.62 -11.13
CA VAL A 251 -14.85 -39.32 -9.85
C VAL A 251 -16.19 -39.23 -9.13
N TRP A 252 -16.80 -40.39 -8.87
CA TRP A 252 -18.05 -40.51 -8.13
C TRP A 252 -17.82 -40.32 -6.63
N PHE A 253 -18.81 -39.75 -5.94
CA PHE A 253 -18.95 -39.94 -4.50
C PHE A 253 -20.42 -40.23 -4.15
N PHE A 254 -20.75 -41.52 -4.02
CA PHE A 254 -22.03 -41.93 -3.44
C PHE A 254 -21.98 -41.70 -1.93
N MET A 255 -22.82 -40.80 -1.40
CA MET A 255 -23.21 -40.87 0.00
C MET A 255 -24.40 -41.80 0.15
N THR A 256 -24.14 -43.03 0.59
CA THR A 256 -25.10 -43.82 1.34
C THR A 256 -24.84 -43.63 2.83
N VAL A 257 -25.88 -43.39 3.63
CA VAL A 257 -26.04 -44.01 4.95
C VAL A 257 -27.51 -43.98 5.35
N TRP A 258 -27.87 -45.09 5.95
CA TRP A 258 -29.16 -45.63 6.34
C TRP A 258 -29.75 -44.91 7.59
N TRP A 259 -31.08 -44.70 7.59
CA TRP A 259 -32.01 -44.40 8.72
C TRP A 259 -31.51 -43.51 9.87
#